data_AF-A0A0X3VKG9-F1
#
_entry.id   AF-A0A0X3VKG9-F1
#
_cell.length_a   1.000
_cell.length_b   1.000
_cell.length_c   1.000
_cell.angle_alpha   90.00
_cell.angle_beta   90.00
_cell.angle_gamma   90.00
#
_symmetry.space_group_name_H-M   'P 1'
#
loop_
_entity.id
_entity.type
_entity.pdbx_description
1 polymer ?
#
loop_
_entity_poly.entity_id
_entity_poly.type
_entity_poly.pdbx_seq_one_letter_code
_entity_poly.pdbx_strand_id
1 'polypeptide(L)'
;MTERTGKATAPPAGGATHTLGLLYPPAGRGRVHTTMQLAFIGGVAEAATPYGYDVLWGQADQYYKGPWDGCQVDCEALGIPNQSDCLALYYNIWMLQDAGVRPPTTWDELASAAERLTSGDRFGLALSAIRTEEGVFQFLPFLWQAGGDLDTFATDGATALSFLDDLIAKGSLSEQCVGWTQQDVNTRFLNQPPPCRSTVPGRSPR
;
A
#
# COMPACT_ATOMS: atom_id res chain seq x y z
N MET A 1 -4.93 28.79 -0.95
CA MET A 1 -4.35 29.81 -0.04
C MET A 1 -5.34 30.07 1.08
N THR A 2 -5.13 29.43 2.22
CA THR A 2 -5.88 29.72 3.44
C THR A 2 -4.81 29.93 4.50
N GLU A 3 -4.56 31.19 4.86
CA GLU A 3 -3.65 31.54 5.95
C GLU A 3 -4.19 30.91 7.23
N ARG A 4 -3.47 29.92 7.78
CA ARG A 4 -3.66 29.53 9.17
C ARG A 4 -2.95 30.56 10.03
N THR A 5 -3.70 31.53 10.54
CA THR A 5 -3.34 32.24 11.77
C THR A 5 -3.38 31.26 12.95
N GLY A 6 -2.39 30.38 13.04
CA GLY A 6 -2.17 29.52 14.20
C GLY A 6 -1.72 30.39 15.37
N LYS A 7 -2.64 30.72 16.26
CA LYS A 7 -2.33 31.40 17.52
C LYS A 7 -1.50 30.41 18.34
N ALA A 8 -0.20 30.68 18.55
CA ALA A 8 0.62 29.91 19.47
C ALA A 8 -0.11 29.80 20.81
N THR A 9 -0.46 28.57 21.20
CA THR A 9 -1.11 28.33 22.49
C THR A 9 -0.13 28.66 23.59
N ALA A 10 -0.56 29.50 24.54
CA ALA A 10 0.26 29.87 25.69
C ALA A 10 0.68 28.60 26.46
N PRO A 11 1.96 28.49 26.89
CA PRO A 11 2.43 27.32 27.61
C PRO A 11 1.66 27.13 28.93
N PRO A 12 1.49 25.89 29.42
CA PRO A 12 0.82 25.62 30.68
C PRO A 12 1.47 26.40 31.83
N ALA A 13 0.67 27.10 32.64
CA ALA A 13 1.15 27.96 33.71
C ALA A 13 1.75 27.14 34.87
N GLY A 14 3.03 27.40 35.22
CA GLY A 14 3.58 27.02 36.52
C GLY A 14 4.92 26.26 36.57
N GLY A 15 5.66 26.12 35.46
CA GLY A 15 6.97 25.44 35.46
C GLY A 15 8.01 26.14 34.56
N ALA A 16 9.30 25.88 34.79
CA ALA A 16 10.36 26.36 33.92
C ALA A 16 10.22 25.73 32.51
N THR A 17 10.13 26.57 31.47
CA THR A 17 10.10 26.15 30.07
C THR A 17 11.52 25.94 29.55
N HIS A 18 11.75 24.87 28.80
CA HIS A 18 13.05 24.55 28.20
C HIS A 18 12.92 24.57 26.68
N THR A 19 13.82 25.27 25.99
CA THR A 19 13.78 25.44 24.53
C THR A 19 14.50 24.33 23.76
N LEU A 20 15.38 23.58 24.43
CA LEU A 20 16.14 22.46 23.86
C LEU A 20 15.96 21.23 24.73
N GLY A 21 15.65 20.10 24.10
CA GLY A 21 15.52 18.81 24.76
C GLY A 21 16.08 17.69 23.91
N LEU A 22 16.94 16.86 24.49
CA LEU A 22 17.31 15.57 23.89
C LEU A 22 16.27 14.55 24.33
N LEU A 23 15.40 14.16 23.41
CA LEU A 23 14.39 13.16 23.69
C LEU A 23 14.96 11.75 23.44
N TYR A 24 14.96 10.92 24.49
CA TYR A 24 15.23 9.47 24.42
C TYR A 24 14.19 8.81 23.51
N PRO A 25 14.54 7.87 22.58
CA PRO A 25 15.39 6.69 22.82
C PRO A 25 16.67 6.56 21.95
N PRO A 26 17.73 5.87 22.43
CA PRO A 26 18.96 5.65 21.69
C PRO A 26 18.69 4.73 20.51
N ALA A 27 19.29 5.02 19.35
CA ALA A 27 19.26 4.10 18.22
C ALA A 27 19.68 2.68 18.66
N GLY A 28 18.98 1.66 18.17
CA GLY A 28 19.31 0.27 18.44
C GLY A 28 20.71 -0.12 17.96
N ARG A 29 21.14 -1.35 18.28
CA ARG A 29 22.43 -1.91 17.82
C ARG A 29 22.59 -1.67 16.31
N GLY A 30 23.68 -1.02 15.91
CA GLY A 30 23.96 -0.70 14.51
C GLY A 30 23.37 0.61 13.99
N ARG A 31 22.89 1.51 14.86
CA ARG A 31 22.24 2.79 14.50
C ARG A 31 20.91 2.62 13.77
N VAL A 32 20.22 1.52 14.03
CA VAL A 32 18.89 1.23 13.47
C VAL A 32 17.84 1.49 14.54
N HIS A 33 16.90 2.38 14.25
CA HIS A 33 15.76 2.62 15.11
C HIS A 33 14.74 1.48 14.94
N THR A 34 14.18 0.99 16.05
CA THR A 34 13.04 0.09 15.98
C THR A 34 11.76 0.86 15.67
N THR A 35 10.73 0.19 15.16
CA THR A 35 9.40 0.77 14.96
C THR A 35 8.88 1.48 16.21
N MET A 36 9.08 0.90 17.40
CA MET A 36 8.67 1.51 18.67
C MET A 36 9.40 2.83 18.94
N GLN A 37 10.68 2.91 18.59
CA GLN A 37 11.48 4.12 18.78
C GLN A 37 11.04 5.24 17.83
N LEU A 38 10.82 4.91 16.55
CA LEU A 38 10.32 5.86 15.56
C LEU A 38 8.92 6.38 15.93
N ALA A 39 8.04 5.50 16.40
CA ALA A 39 6.71 5.88 16.87
C ALA A 39 6.75 6.85 18.06
N PHE A 40 7.66 6.63 19.02
CA PHE A 40 7.81 7.55 20.15
C PHE A 40 8.31 8.93 19.73
N ILE A 41 9.33 8.98 18.86
CA ILE A 41 9.88 10.23 18.33
C ILE A 41 8.80 10.99 17.55
N GLY A 42 8.09 10.30 16.65
CA GLY A 42 7.00 10.87 15.87
C GLY A 42 5.86 11.40 16.73
N GLY A 43 5.41 10.64 17.73
CA GLY A 43 4.35 11.08 18.63
C GLY A 43 4.72 12.31 19.47
N VAL A 44 6.00 12.47 19.82
CA VAL A 44 6.45 13.69 20.51
C VAL A 44 6.56 14.87 19.55
N ALA A 45 7.03 14.65 18.32
CA ALA A 45 7.06 15.68 17.29
C ALA A 45 5.65 16.24 17.02
N GLU A 46 4.66 15.35 16.83
CA GLU A 46 3.26 15.72 16.68
C GLU A 46 2.75 16.56 17.87
N ALA A 47 2.98 16.10 19.09
CA ALA A 47 2.48 16.76 20.30
C ALA A 47 3.17 18.11 20.58
N ALA A 48 4.42 18.28 20.16
CA ALA A 48 5.22 19.46 20.42
C ALA A 48 5.03 20.56 19.35
N THR A 49 4.62 20.19 18.14
CA THR A 49 4.42 21.13 17.02
C THR A 49 3.47 22.29 17.33
N PRO A 50 2.30 22.10 17.99
CA PRO A 50 1.41 23.23 18.37
C PRO A 50 2.05 24.27 19.29
N TYR A 51 3.17 23.93 19.94
CA TYR A 51 3.94 24.83 20.80
C TYR A 51 5.16 25.45 20.10
N GLY A 52 5.33 25.20 18.79
CA GLY A 52 6.44 25.73 17.99
C GLY A 52 7.76 24.98 18.16
N TYR A 53 7.72 23.71 18.57
CA TYR A 53 8.90 22.85 18.56
C TYR A 53 8.96 22.06 17.26
N ASP A 54 10.14 22.04 16.66
CA ASP A 54 10.48 21.18 15.52
C ASP A 54 11.42 20.05 15.98
N VAL A 55 11.47 18.97 15.20
CA VAL A 55 12.37 17.84 15.44
C VAL A 55 13.55 17.88 14.48
N LEU A 56 14.75 18.09 15.02
CA LEU A 56 15.98 17.96 14.25
C LEU A 56 16.31 16.48 14.03
N TRP A 57 15.79 15.91 12.94
CA TRP A 57 16.01 14.51 12.59
C TRP A 57 17.20 14.34 11.63
N GLY A 58 18.35 13.93 12.16
CA GLY A 58 19.61 13.82 11.41
C GLY A 58 19.69 12.68 10.39
N GLN A 59 18.64 11.88 10.20
CA GLN A 59 18.57 10.81 9.18
C GLN A 59 17.46 11.06 8.14
N ALA A 60 16.97 12.29 8.01
CA ALA A 60 15.91 12.64 7.07
C ALA A 60 16.26 12.24 5.61
N ASP A 61 17.53 12.39 5.24
CA ASP A 61 18.08 12.04 3.93
C ASP A 61 18.14 10.53 3.65
N GLN A 62 17.89 9.69 4.64
CA GLN A 62 17.86 8.23 4.49
C GLN A 62 16.48 7.70 4.08
N TYR A 63 15.44 8.55 4.09
CA TYR A 63 14.10 8.18 3.68
C TYR A 63 13.85 8.46 2.20
N TYR A 64 12.99 7.64 1.59
CA TYR A 64 12.40 8.02 0.31
C TYR A 64 11.58 9.31 0.47
N LYS A 65 11.63 10.17 -0.55
CA LYS A 65 10.96 11.47 -0.55
C LYS A 65 9.46 11.37 -0.21
N GLY A 66 8.74 10.41 -0.80
CA GLY A 66 7.29 10.25 -0.60
C GLY A 66 6.91 10.04 0.88
N PRO A 67 7.40 8.96 1.54
CA PRO A 67 7.15 8.75 2.97
C PRO A 67 7.61 9.91 3.86
N TRP A 68 8.78 10.51 3.59
CA TRP A 68 9.29 11.63 4.38
C TRP A 68 8.42 12.87 4.28
N ASP A 69 8.01 13.25 3.07
CA ASP A 69 7.11 14.38 2.83
C ASP A 69 5.72 14.15 3.43
N GLY A 70 5.24 12.90 3.43
CA GLY A 70 3.98 12.52 4.06
C GLY A 70 3.94 12.75 5.58
N CYS A 71 5.09 12.90 6.23
CA CYS A 71 5.20 13.24 7.65
C CYS A 71 5.43 14.73 7.92
N GLN A 72 5.40 15.60 6.89
CA GLN A 72 5.65 17.04 7.04
C GLN A 72 4.41 17.89 6.79
N VAL A 73 4.27 18.97 7.56
CA VAL A 73 3.30 20.05 7.31
C VAL A 73 4.03 21.37 7.47
N ASP A 74 3.90 22.28 6.50
CA ASP A 74 4.57 23.60 6.53
C ASP A 74 6.10 23.52 6.78
N CYS A 75 6.74 22.46 6.28
CA CYS A 75 8.16 22.11 6.46
C CYS A 75 8.56 21.66 7.89
N GLU A 76 7.59 21.43 8.78
CA GLU A 76 7.80 20.87 10.12
C GLU A 76 7.45 19.38 10.15
N ALA A 77 8.27 18.57 10.80
CA ALA A 77 8.01 17.13 10.93
C ALA A 77 6.99 16.84 12.03
N LEU A 78 5.80 16.36 11.64
CA LEU A 78 4.74 15.88 12.54
C LEU A 78 4.86 14.39 12.86
N GLY A 79 5.83 13.70 12.27
CA GLY A 79 6.01 12.27 12.45
C GLY A 79 7.33 11.81 11.84
N ILE A 80 7.63 10.53 12.03
CA ILE A 80 8.79 9.87 11.41
C ILE A 80 8.30 8.65 10.64
N PRO A 81 8.67 8.48 9.35
CA PRO A 81 8.22 7.34 8.58
C PRO A 81 8.67 6.02 9.23
N ASN A 82 7.72 5.10 9.42
CA ASN A 82 7.98 3.81 10.04
C ASN A 82 8.16 2.70 8.99
N GLN A 83 7.22 2.60 8.05
CA GLN A 83 7.22 1.60 6.97
C GLN A 83 6.60 2.22 5.72
N SER A 84 6.93 1.65 4.57
CA SER A 84 6.34 1.99 3.28
C SER A 84 6.13 0.69 2.51
N ASP A 85 4.98 0.54 1.88
CA ASP A 85 4.64 -0.58 1.02
C ASP A 85 4.01 -0.08 -0.29
N CYS A 86 3.70 -1.03 -1.17
CA CYS A 86 3.01 -0.79 -2.43
C CYS A 86 2.33 -2.08 -2.90
N LEU A 87 1.49 -1.96 -3.92
CA LEU A 87 0.86 -3.10 -4.58
C LEU A 87 1.75 -3.67 -5.69
N ALA A 88 1.65 -4.98 -5.88
CA ALA A 88 2.29 -5.70 -6.97
C ALA A 88 1.34 -6.76 -7.54
N LEU A 89 1.49 -7.06 -8.84
CA LEU A 89 0.74 -8.14 -9.47
C LEU A 89 1.46 -9.47 -9.23
N TYR A 90 0.87 -10.31 -8.38
CA TYR A 90 1.28 -11.70 -8.22
C TYR A 90 0.64 -12.58 -9.30
N TYR A 91 1.39 -13.55 -9.81
CA TYR A 91 0.88 -14.50 -10.80
C TYR A 91 1.40 -15.91 -10.54
N ASN A 92 0.58 -16.92 -10.83
CA ASN A 92 0.98 -18.32 -10.71
C ASN A 92 1.71 -18.76 -12.00
N ILE A 93 3.04 -18.88 -11.91
CA ILE A 93 3.92 -19.22 -13.05
C ILE A 93 3.44 -20.47 -13.79
N TRP A 94 3.03 -21.52 -13.06
CA TRP A 94 2.61 -22.79 -13.66
C TRP A 94 1.29 -22.66 -14.41
N MET A 95 0.32 -21.93 -13.85
CA MET A 95 -0.96 -21.71 -14.53
C MET A 95 -0.80 -20.85 -15.77
N LEU A 96 0.07 -19.84 -15.73
CA LEU A 96 0.42 -19.05 -16.91
C LEU A 96 1.07 -19.93 -17.98
N GLN A 97 2.01 -20.79 -17.61
CA GLN A 97 2.67 -21.72 -18.54
C GLN A 97 1.69 -22.72 -19.16
N ASP A 98 0.85 -23.38 -18.34
CA ASP A 98 -0.14 -24.35 -18.81
C ASP A 98 -1.18 -23.70 -19.74
N ALA A 99 -1.53 -22.43 -19.46
CA ALA A 99 -2.41 -21.66 -20.33
C ALA A 99 -1.71 -21.10 -21.57
N GLY A 100 -0.37 -21.10 -21.66
CA GLY A 100 0.39 -20.44 -22.73
C GLY A 100 0.30 -18.92 -22.69
N VAL A 101 0.25 -18.33 -21.50
CA VAL A 101 0.13 -16.90 -21.20
C VAL A 101 1.46 -16.40 -20.64
N ARG A 102 1.92 -15.22 -21.07
CA ARG A 102 3.07 -14.54 -20.46
C ARG A 102 2.58 -13.57 -19.38
N PRO A 103 3.40 -13.21 -18.37
CA PRO A 103 3.04 -12.17 -17.41
C PRO A 103 2.62 -10.89 -18.14
N PRO A 104 1.42 -10.34 -17.84
CA PRO A 104 0.89 -9.21 -18.57
C PRO A 104 1.64 -7.92 -18.24
N THR A 105 1.80 -7.05 -19.24
CA THR A 105 2.47 -5.75 -19.13
C THR A 105 1.54 -4.58 -19.47
N THR A 106 0.34 -4.88 -19.96
CA THR A 106 -0.71 -3.91 -20.30
C THR A 106 -2.06 -4.37 -19.76
N TRP A 107 -3.04 -3.47 -19.71
CA TRP A 107 -4.40 -3.80 -19.28
C TRP A 107 -5.09 -4.80 -20.20
N ASP A 108 -4.89 -4.67 -21.51
CA ASP A 108 -5.44 -5.63 -22.49
C ASP A 108 -4.84 -7.03 -22.29
N GLU A 109 -3.52 -7.11 -22.06
CA GLU A 109 -2.87 -8.38 -21.72
C GLU A 109 -3.36 -8.94 -20.39
N LEU A 110 -3.61 -8.08 -19.39
CA LEU A 110 -4.14 -8.49 -18.09
C LEU A 110 -5.56 -9.05 -18.22
N ALA A 111 -6.43 -8.39 -18.97
CA ALA A 111 -7.79 -8.87 -19.22
C ALA A 111 -7.78 -10.19 -20.00
N SER A 112 -6.97 -10.29 -21.05
CA SER A 112 -6.82 -11.54 -21.81
C SER A 112 -6.25 -12.68 -20.97
N ALA A 113 -5.26 -12.39 -20.12
CA ALA A 113 -4.69 -13.35 -19.19
C ALA A 113 -5.74 -13.82 -18.18
N ALA A 114 -6.49 -12.90 -17.57
CA ALA A 114 -7.53 -13.21 -16.60
C ALA A 114 -8.63 -14.09 -17.23
N GLU A 115 -9.07 -13.78 -18.45
CA GLU A 115 -10.04 -14.59 -19.18
C GLU A 115 -9.53 -16.01 -19.41
N ARG A 116 -8.29 -16.17 -19.91
CA ARG A 116 -7.69 -17.49 -20.18
C ARG A 116 -7.42 -18.32 -18.93
N LEU A 117 -7.20 -17.67 -17.79
CA LEU A 117 -6.92 -18.33 -16.51
C LEU A 117 -8.20 -18.67 -15.73
N THR A 118 -9.33 -18.08 -16.12
CA THR A 118 -10.66 -18.36 -15.56
C THR A 118 -11.15 -19.73 -16.02
N SER A 119 -11.56 -20.56 -15.07
CA SER A 119 -12.04 -21.92 -15.35
C SER A 119 -12.83 -22.49 -14.16
N GLY A 120 -14.07 -22.92 -14.41
CA GLY A 120 -14.94 -23.46 -13.35
C GLY A 120 -15.11 -22.43 -12.23
N ASP A 121 -14.79 -22.81 -10.99
CA ASP A 121 -14.89 -21.94 -9.81
C ASP A 121 -13.66 -21.03 -9.61
N ARG A 122 -12.68 -21.05 -10.53
CA ARG A 122 -11.49 -20.21 -10.48
C ARG A 122 -11.67 -18.97 -11.34
N PHE A 123 -11.49 -17.80 -10.74
CA PHE A 123 -11.36 -16.50 -11.40
C PHE A 123 -9.89 -16.22 -11.76
N GLY A 124 -9.66 -15.58 -12.89
CA GLY A 124 -8.31 -15.25 -13.37
C GLY A 124 -7.66 -14.06 -12.69
N LEU A 125 -8.46 -13.17 -12.08
CA LEU A 125 -7.98 -12.07 -11.25
C LEU A 125 -8.68 -12.07 -9.88
N ALA A 126 -7.92 -11.73 -8.84
CA ALA A 126 -8.44 -11.48 -7.50
C ALA A 126 -7.96 -10.11 -7.03
N LEU A 127 -8.89 -9.30 -6.52
CA LEU A 127 -8.61 -7.99 -5.93
C LEU A 127 -9.58 -7.70 -4.79
N SER A 128 -9.23 -6.74 -3.94
CA SER A 128 -10.12 -6.25 -2.89
C SER A 128 -10.77 -4.95 -3.36
N ALA A 129 -12.10 -4.91 -3.31
CA ALA A 129 -12.90 -3.72 -3.58
C ALA A 129 -13.77 -3.37 -2.36
N ILE A 130 -13.31 -3.76 -1.16
CA ILE A 130 -14.04 -3.58 0.08
C ILE A 130 -14.21 -2.09 0.40
N ARG A 131 -15.32 -1.73 1.05
CA ARG A 131 -15.64 -0.34 1.42
C ARG A 131 -14.82 0.14 2.64
N THR A 132 -13.50 0.06 2.53
CA THR A 132 -12.50 0.60 3.46
C THR A 132 -11.37 1.25 2.65
N GLU A 133 -10.33 1.73 3.34
CA GLU A 133 -9.13 2.25 2.69
C GLU A 133 -8.48 1.20 1.77
N GLU A 134 -8.56 -0.10 2.09
CA GLU A 134 -7.99 -1.17 1.27
C GLU A 134 -8.52 -1.20 -0.16
N GLY A 135 -9.83 -0.96 -0.34
CA GLY A 135 -10.44 -0.90 -1.67
C GLY A 135 -10.01 0.36 -2.44
N VAL A 136 -9.82 1.48 -1.73
CA VAL A 136 -9.26 2.70 -2.33
C VAL A 136 -7.83 2.44 -2.77
N PHE A 137 -6.99 1.87 -1.90
CA PHE A 137 -5.59 1.55 -2.17
C PHE A 137 -5.41 0.62 -3.38
N GLN A 138 -6.29 -0.38 -3.53
CA GLN A 138 -6.32 -1.28 -4.70
C GLN A 138 -6.79 -0.60 -5.99
N PHE A 139 -7.66 0.40 -5.91
CA PHE A 139 -8.19 1.11 -7.06
C PHE A 139 -7.22 2.18 -7.60
N LEU A 140 -6.52 2.91 -6.73
CA LEU A 140 -5.67 4.05 -7.11
C LEU A 140 -4.65 3.76 -8.21
N PRO A 141 -3.95 2.60 -8.24
CA PRO A 141 -3.06 2.29 -9.35
C PRO A 141 -3.76 2.26 -10.71
N PHE A 142 -5.02 1.82 -10.78
CA PHE A 142 -5.79 1.82 -12.03
C PHE A 142 -6.17 3.24 -12.45
N LEU A 143 -6.58 4.09 -11.50
CA LEU A 143 -6.83 5.51 -11.77
C LEU A 143 -5.59 6.20 -12.35
N TRP A 144 -4.44 6.05 -11.70
CA TRP A 144 -3.20 6.68 -12.14
C TRP A 144 -2.70 6.12 -13.48
N GLN A 145 -2.87 4.82 -13.74
CA GLN A 145 -2.53 4.21 -15.02
C GLN A 145 -3.47 4.64 -16.16
N ALA A 146 -4.71 5.04 -15.85
CA ALA A 146 -5.61 5.70 -16.80
C ALA A 146 -5.21 7.16 -17.09
N GLY A 147 -4.20 7.68 -16.40
CA GLY A 147 -3.73 9.08 -16.53
C GLY A 147 -4.47 10.07 -15.63
N GLY A 148 -5.35 9.59 -14.74
CA GLY A 148 -6.06 10.42 -13.78
C GLY A 148 -5.34 10.58 -12.45
N ASP A 149 -5.90 11.42 -11.58
CA ASP A 149 -5.50 11.58 -10.18
C ASP A 149 -6.75 11.83 -9.31
N LEU A 150 -6.57 12.02 -8.00
CA LEU A 150 -7.66 12.20 -7.04
C LEU A 150 -8.58 13.39 -7.37
N ASP A 151 -8.05 14.45 -7.98
CA ASP A 151 -8.81 15.63 -8.39
C ASP A 151 -9.55 15.46 -9.72
N THR A 152 -9.16 14.49 -10.56
CA THR A 152 -9.84 14.11 -11.81
C THR A 152 -10.65 12.82 -11.69
N PHE A 153 -10.81 12.28 -10.48
CA PHE A 153 -11.51 11.02 -10.21
C PHE A 153 -12.88 10.93 -10.89
N ALA A 154 -13.63 12.03 -10.97
CA ALA A 154 -14.96 12.06 -11.56
C ALA A 154 -14.98 11.72 -13.07
N THR A 155 -13.87 11.93 -13.78
CA THR A 155 -13.71 11.60 -15.20
C THR A 155 -12.90 10.32 -15.38
N ASP A 156 -11.66 10.32 -14.90
CA ASP A 156 -10.69 9.24 -15.19
C ASP A 156 -10.96 7.99 -14.35
N GLY A 157 -11.59 8.16 -13.19
CA GLY A 157 -12.05 7.05 -12.37
C GLY A 157 -13.10 6.19 -13.07
N ALA A 158 -13.89 6.76 -13.99
CA ALA A 158 -14.83 5.99 -14.79
C ALA A 158 -14.11 4.99 -15.70
N THR A 159 -13.01 5.38 -16.35
CA THR A 159 -12.21 4.49 -17.21
C THR A 159 -11.62 3.33 -16.42
N ALA A 160 -11.01 3.60 -15.26
CA ALA A 160 -10.48 2.58 -14.39
C ALA A 160 -11.57 1.63 -13.85
N LEU A 161 -12.72 2.17 -13.45
CA LEU A 161 -13.83 1.38 -12.95
C LEU A 161 -14.47 0.52 -14.05
N SER A 162 -14.62 1.05 -15.27
CA SER A 162 -15.11 0.29 -16.41
C SER A 162 -14.21 -0.91 -16.75
N PHE A 163 -12.89 -0.76 -16.65
CA PHE A 163 -11.98 -1.88 -16.84
C PHE A 163 -12.23 -3.00 -15.82
N LEU A 164 -12.43 -2.67 -14.54
CA LEU A 164 -12.72 -3.66 -13.50
C LEU A 164 -14.12 -4.27 -13.65
N ASP A 165 -15.12 -3.48 -14.03
CA ASP A 165 -16.49 -3.92 -14.30
C ASP A 165 -16.54 -4.89 -15.48
N ASP A 166 -15.77 -4.63 -16.55
CA ASP A 166 -15.65 -5.54 -17.70
C ASP A 166 -15.08 -6.91 -17.29
N LEU A 167 -14.11 -6.95 -16.35
CA LEU A 167 -13.58 -8.21 -15.83
C LEU A 167 -14.63 -8.97 -15.02
N ILE A 168 -15.49 -8.27 -14.29
CA ILE A 168 -16.63 -8.86 -13.58
C ILE A 168 -17.64 -9.43 -14.58
N ALA A 169 -18.05 -8.63 -15.56
CA ALA A 169 -19.01 -9.01 -16.58
C ALA A 169 -18.54 -10.23 -17.40
N LYS A 170 -17.22 -10.35 -17.64
CA LYS A 170 -16.59 -11.51 -18.30
C LYS A 170 -16.34 -12.70 -17.37
N GLY A 171 -16.72 -12.61 -16.09
CA GLY A 171 -16.52 -13.65 -15.09
C GLY A 171 -15.05 -13.89 -14.72
N SER A 172 -14.15 -12.96 -15.08
CA SER A 172 -12.71 -13.05 -14.80
C SER A 172 -12.32 -12.45 -13.44
N LEU A 173 -13.20 -11.64 -12.87
CA LEU A 173 -13.15 -11.12 -11.51
C LEU A 173 -14.48 -11.44 -10.79
N SER A 174 -14.42 -11.82 -9.52
CA SER A 174 -15.63 -12.13 -8.76
C SER A 174 -16.29 -10.86 -8.22
N GLU A 175 -17.61 -10.72 -8.39
CA GLU A 175 -18.41 -9.67 -7.76
C GLU A 175 -18.26 -9.61 -6.23
N GLN A 176 -17.89 -10.74 -5.61
CA GLN A 176 -17.67 -10.82 -4.17
C GLN A 176 -16.44 -10.03 -3.70
N CYS A 177 -15.61 -9.51 -4.61
CA CYS A 177 -14.44 -8.68 -4.27
C CYS A 177 -14.80 -7.46 -3.42
N VAL A 178 -16.05 -6.97 -3.50
CA VAL A 178 -16.57 -5.88 -2.67
C VAL A 178 -16.70 -6.23 -1.17
N GLY A 179 -16.57 -7.51 -0.82
CA GLY A 179 -16.61 -8.02 0.55
C GLY A 179 -15.29 -8.59 1.06
N TRP A 180 -14.20 -8.50 0.28
CA TRP A 180 -12.92 -9.14 0.62
C TRP A 180 -11.90 -8.13 1.10
N THR A 181 -11.22 -8.41 2.21
CA THR A 181 -9.97 -7.72 2.57
C THR A 181 -8.83 -8.15 1.65
N GLN A 182 -7.72 -7.41 1.64
CA GLN A 182 -6.49 -7.84 0.96
C GLN A 182 -5.98 -9.17 1.51
N GLN A 183 -6.22 -9.47 2.78
CA GLN A 183 -5.87 -10.75 3.38
C GLN A 183 -6.75 -11.91 2.86
N ASP A 184 -8.03 -11.65 2.60
CA ASP A 184 -8.92 -12.60 1.94
C ASP A 184 -8.48 -12.90 0.50
N VAL A 185 -7.99 -11.89 -0.21
CA VAL A 185 -7.41 -12.00 -1.56
C VAL A 185 -6.13 -12.86 -1.52
N ASN A 186 -5.22 -12.58 -0.58
CA ASN A 186 -4.00 -13.38 -0.38
C ASN A 186 -4.33 -14.87 -0.19
N THR A 187 -5.30 -15.14 0.69
CA THR A 187 -5.72 -16.52 0.99
C THR A 187 -6.33 -17.19 -0.24
N ARG A 188 -7.15 -16.49 -1.03
CA ARG A 188 -7.74 -17.01 -2.27
C ARG A 188 -6.71 -17.30 -3.35
N PHE A 189 -5.68 -16.46 -3.46
CA PHE A 189 -4.59 -16.67 -4.39
C PHE A 189 -3.75 -17.89 -4.00
N LEU A 190 -3.44 -18.05 -2.70
CA LEU A 190 -2.61 -19.15 -2.19
C LEU A 190 -3.32 -20.50 -2.13
N ASN A 191 -4.65 -20.52 -2.01
CA ASN A 191 -5.46 -21.75 -1.97
C ASN A 191 -5.58 -22.47 -3.32
N GLN A 192 -4.78 -22.10 -4.32
CA GLN A 192 -4.70 -22.75 -5.62
C GLN A 192 -3.42 -23.60 -5.69
N PRO A 193 -3.39 -24.81 -5.10
CA PRO A 193 -2.23 -25.68 -5.18
C PRO A 193 -1.89 -25.95 -6.66
N PRO A 194 -0.60 -26.04 -7.02
CA PRO A 194 -0.22 -26.38 -8.38
C PRO A 194 -0.86 -27.72 -8.75
N PRO A 195 -1.27 -27.93 -10.02
CA PRO A 195 -1.69 -29.25 -10.46
C PRO A 195 -0.59 -30.25 -10.10
N CYS A 196 -0.95 -31.25 -9.29
CA CYS A 196 -0.03 -32.27 -8.82
C CYS A 196 0.56 -32.96 -10.05
N ARG A 197 1.81 -32.65 -10.41
CA ARG A 197 2.54 -33.42 -11.41
C ARG A 197 2.94 -34.75 -10.77
N SER A 198 2.03 -35.71 -10.75
CA SER A 198 2.38 -37.11 -10.57
C SER A 198 3.15 -37.56 -11.80
N THR A 199 4.46 -37.31 -11.81
CA THR A 199 5.47 -38.06 -12.57
C THR A 199 6.82 -37.41 -12.28
N VAL A 200 7.51 -37.91 -11.25
CA VAL A 200 8.97 -37.90 -11.28
C VAL A 200 9.36 -39.06 -12.20
N PRO A 201 9.93 -38.83 -13.40
CA PRO A 201 10.45 -39.92 -14.21
C PRO A 201 11.67 -40.49 -13.49
N GLY A 202 11.62 -41.79 -13.14
CA GLY A 202 12.85 -42.54 -12.83
C GLY A 202 13.03 -43.08 -11.40
N ARG A 203 12.02 -43.12 -10.53
CA ARG A 203 12.13 -43.93 -9.30
C ARG A 203 11.37 -45.25 -9.46
N SER A 204 12.10 -46.32 -9.76
CA SER A 204 11.56 -47.68 -9.60
C SER A 204 11.37 -47.98 -8.11
N PRO A 205 10.32 -48.73 -7.73
CA PRO A 205 10.12 -49.09 -6.34
C PRO A 205 11.23 -50.04 -5.88
N ARG A 206 11.79 -49.75 -4.70
CA ARG A 206 12.45 -50.74 -3.84
C ARG A 206 11.59 -50.92 -2.60
#